data_AF-A0A354GTN3-F1
#
_entry.id   AF-A0A354GTN3-F1
#
_cell.length_a   1.000
_cell.length_b   1.000
_cell.length_c   1.000
_cell.angle_alpha   90.00
_cell.angle_beta   90.00
_cell.angle_gamma   90.00
#
_symmetry.space_group_name_H-M   'P 1'
#
loop_
_entity.id
_entity.type
_entity.pdbx_description
1 polymer ?
#
loop_
_entity_poly.entity_id
_entity_poly.type
_entity_poly.pdbx_seq_one_letter_code
_entity_poly.pdbx_strand_id
1 'polypeptide(L)' 'VGDSLGMVVQGQADSLAVTMEEMIYHTRMVTRGARRALVVTDMPFMSYQVSPQQALENAGRLMKEGG' A
#
# COMPACT_ATOMS: atom_id res chain seq x y z
N VAL A 1 -4.53 2.88 4.68
CA VAL A 1 -3.11 3.23 4.45
C VAL A 1 -3.01 3.63 3.01
N GLY A 2 -2.90 4.93 2.77
CA GLY A 2 -2.97 5.48 1.42
C GLY A 2 -1.61 5.89 0.89
N ASP A 3 -1.48 5.87 -0.43
CA ASP A 3 -0.28 6.29 -1.17
C ASP A 3 0.05 7.79 -0.99
N SER A 4 -0.91 8.58 -0.47
CA SER A 4 -0.68 9.92 0.07
C SER A 4 0.52 10.02 1.04
N LEU A 5 0.96 8.89 1.62
CA LEU A 5 2.21 8.80 2.38
C LEU A 5 3.43 9.31 1.58
N GLY A 6 3.42 9.23 0.26
CA GLY A 6 4.46 9.80 -0.60
C GLY A 6 4.63 11.30 -0.35
N MET A 7 3.53 12.03 -0.21
CA MET A 7 3.56 13.46 0.08
C MET A 7 3.76 13.74 1.57
N VAL A 8 2.95 13.13 2.44
CA VAL A 8 2.88 13.54 3.85
C VAL A 8 3.94 12.90 4.74
N VAL A 9 4.54 11.78 4.33
CA VAL A 9 5.60 11.09 5.07
C VAL A 9 6.95 11.21 4.36
N GLN A 10 6.99 10.97 3.04
CA GLN A 10 8.24 10.96 2.28
C GLN A 10 8.64 12.34 1.72
N GLY A 11 7.71 13.30 1.68
CA GLY A 11 7.97 14.66 1.18
C GLY A 11 8.06 14.76 -0.35
N GLN A 12 7.52 13.79 -1.08
CA GLN A 12 7.45 13.82 -2.54
C GLN A 12 6.40 14.83 -3.02
N ALA A 13 6.53 15.26 -4.28
CA ALA A 13 5.58 16.19 -4.90
C ALA A 13 4.21 15.55 -5.16
N ASP A 14 4.17 14.22 -5.36
CA ASP A 14 2.98 13.42 -5.61
C ASP A 14 3.16 11.99 -5.06
N SER A 15 2.22 11.09 -5.32
CA SER A 15 2.27 9.68 -4.88
C SER A 15 2.82 8.71 -5.92
N LEU A 16 3.25 9.18 -7.10
CA LEU A 16 3.64 8.30 -8.22
C LEU A 16 4.90 7.49 -7.94
N ALA A 17 5.78 8.00 -7.07
CA ALA A 17 7.01 7.33 -6.68
C ALA A 17 6.81 6.25 -5.61
N VAL A 18 5.63 6.16 -4.99
CA VAL A 18 5.36 5.20 -3.92
C VAL A 18 5.38 3.78 -4.48
N THR A 19 6.08 2.89 -3.78
CA THR A 19 6.30 1.50 -4.18
C THR A 19 5.45 0.52 -3.40
N MET A 20 5.31 -0.70 -3.92
CA MET A 20 4.64 -1.81 -3.21
C MET A 20 5.31 -2.10 -1.84
N GLU A 21 6.64 -2.02 -1.75
CA GLU A 21 7.36 -2.30 -0.50
C GLU A 21 7.03 -1.29 0.59
N GLU A 22 6.91 -0.01 0.22
CA GLU A 22 6.55 1.06 1.15
C GLU A 22 5.10 0.91 1.61
N MET A 23 4.18 0.57 0.70
CA MET A 23 2.80 0.26 1.07
C MET A 23 2.72 -0.93 2.02
N ILE A 24 3.43 -2.04 1.76
CA ILE A 24 3.49 -3.20 2.64
C ILE A 24 4.06 -2.82 4.02
N TYR A 25 5.15 -2.04 4.05
CA TYR A 25 5.78 -1.59 5.28
C TYR A 25 4.82 -0.75 6.14
N HIS A 26 4.16 0.24 5.55
CA HIS A 26 3.21 1.11 6.26
C HIS A 26 1.96 0.34 6.70
N THR A 27 1.44 -0.55 5.86
CA THR A 27 0.30 -1.40 6.23
C THR A 27 0.63 -2.30 7.40
N ARG A 28 1.79 -2.94 7.42
CA ARG A 28 2.25 -3.75 8.55
C ARG A 28 2.34 -2.97 9.86
N MET A 29 2.74 -1.70 9.81
CA MET A 29 2.76 -0.85 11.00
C MET A 29 1.34 -0.53 11.50
N VAL A 30 0.43 -0.21 10.59
CA VAL A 30 -0.95 0.16 10.93
C VAL A 30 -1.75 -1.06 11.43
N THR A 31 -1.62 -2.22 10.79
CA THR A 31 -2.32 -3.45 11.19
C THR A 31 -1.91 -3.92 12.59
N ARG A 32 -0.64 -3.75 12.97
CA ARG A 32 -0.18 -4.00 14.35
C ARG A 32 -0.85 -3.10 15.40
N GLY A 33 -1.21 -1.88 15.01
CA GLY A 33 -1.85 -0.90 15.90
C GLY A 33 -3.38 -0.98 15.93
N ALA A 34 -3.99 -1.36 14.80
CA ALA A 34 -5.44 -1.40 14.64
C ALA A 34 -6.06 -2.64 15.32
N ARG A 35 -6.86 -2.42 16.38
CA ARG A 35 -7.54 -3.52 17.11
C ARG A 35 -8.98 -3.79 16.68
N ARG A 36 -9.65 -2.79 16.11
CA ARG A 36 -11.09 -2.83 15.78
C ARG A 36 -11.41 -2.25 14.40
N ALA A 37 -10.57 -1.36 13.89
CA ALA A 37 -10.79 -0.71 12.62
C ALA A 37 -10.50 -1.67 11.47
N LEU A 38 -11.32 -1.63 10.42
CA LEU A 38 -10.98 -2.22 9.14
C LEU A 38 -9.82 -1.43 8.53
N VAL A 39 -8.70 -2.10 8.27
CA VAL A 39 -7.55 -1.49 7.60
C VAL A 39 -7.69 -1.72 6.10
N VAL A 40 -7.87 -0.63 5.35
CA VAL A 40 -7.85 -0.64 3.88
C VAL A 40 -6.50 -0.12 3.42
N THR A 41 -5.90 -0.72 2.39
CA THR A 41 -4.61 -0.30 1.83
C THR A 41 -4.74 -0.01 0.35
N ASP A 42 -4.13 1.10 -0.09
CA ASP A 42 -4.07 1.43 -1.51
C ASP A 42 -3.02 0.57 -2.24
N MET A 43 -3.33 0.23 -3.49
CA MET A 43 -2.33 -0.27 -4.42
C MET A 43 -1.65 0.94 -5.08
N PRO A 44 -0.31 1.07 -5.02
CA PRO A 44 0.40 2.23 -5.53
C PRO A 44 0.36 2.30 -7.07
N PHE A 45 0.81 3.43 -7.62
CA PHE A 45 0.84 3.65 -9.06
C PHE A 45 1.57 2.53 -9.80
N MET A 46 1.03 2.12 -10.95
CA MET A 46 1.51 1.01 -11.80
C MET A 46 1.54 -0.39 -11.16
N SER A 47 1.03 -0.58 -9.94
CA SER A 47 0.98 -1.90 -9.31
C SER A 47 -0.26 -2.73 -9.67
N TYR A 48 -1.23 -2.16 -10.37
CA TYR A 48 -2.50 -2.85 -10.69
C TYR A 48 -3.05 -2.54 -12.09
N GLN A 49 -2.45 -1.57 -12.79
CA GLN A 49 -2.93 -1.04 -14.07
C GLN A 49 -2.54 -1.92 -15.26
N VAL A 50 -1.47 -2.73 -15.13
CA VAL A 50 -0.95 -3.53 -16.27
C VAL A 50 -1.90 -4.67 -16.63
N SER A 51 -2.41 -5.40 -15.63
CA SER A 51 -3.37 -6.49 -15.85
C SER A 51 -4.12 -6.88 -14.56
N PRO A 52 -5.29 -7.53 -14.68
CA PRO A 52 -5.98 -8.12 -13.54
C PRO A 52 -5.12 -9.13 -12.77
N GLN A 53 -4.24 -9.85 -13.46
CA GLN A 53 -3.32 -10.82 -12.85
C GLN A 53 -2.28 -10.12 -11.97
N GLN A 54 -1.64 -9.06 -12.47
CA GLN A 54 -0.69 -8.28 -11.67
C GLN A 54 -1.37 -7.62 -10.47
N ALA A 55 -2.59 -7.08 -10.67
CA ALA A 55 -3.39 -6.53 -9.59
C ALA A 55 -3.67 -7.57 -8.49
N LEU A 56 -4.06 -8.79 -8.89
CA LEU A 56 -4.32 -9.90 -7.97
C LEU A 56 -3.05 -10.32 -7.22
N GLU A 57 -1.91 -10.42 -7.89
CA GLU A 57 -0.62 -10.77 -7.27
C GLU A 57 -0.23 -9.73 -6.22
N ASN A 58 -0.29 -8.45 -6.55
CA ASN A 58 0.06 -7.37 -5.63
C ASN A 58 -0.95 -7.22 -4.48
N ALA A 59 -2.24 -7.41 -4.73
CA ALA A 59 -3.25 -7.49 -3.67
C ALA A 59 -2.97 -8.68 -2.72
N GLY A 60 -2.60 -9.85 -3.28
CA GLY A 60 -2.19 -11.01 -2.49
C GLY A 60 -0.97 -10.73 -1.61
N ARG A 61 0.02 -10.00 -2.13
CA ARG A 61 1.17 -9.54 -1.35
C ARG A 61 0.78 -8.61 -0.20
N LEU A 62 -0.08 -7.61 -0.45
CA LEU A 62 -0.58 -6.72 0.60
C LEU A 62 -1.29 -7.49 1.72
N MET A 63 -2.19 -8.42 1.36
CA MET A 63 -2.91 -9.24 2.33
C MET A 63 -1.97 -10.16 3.13
N LYS A 64 -0.97 -10.76 2.47
CA LYS A 64 -0.04 -11.71 3.11
C LYS A 64 1.01 -11.03 3.97
N GLU A 65 1.57 -9.91 3.50
CA GLU A 65 2.76 -9.28 4.07
C GLU A 65 2.45 -8.02 4.90
N GLY A 66 1.33 -7.36 4.61
CA GLY A 66 0.82 -6.17 5.30
C GLY A 66 -0.05 -6.51 6.51
N GLY A 67 -0.70 -7.67 6.51
CA GLY A 67 -1.55 -8.16 7.61
C GLY A 67 -3.04 -7.96 7.37
#